data_AF-A0A397G9E2-F1
#
_entry.id   AF-A0A397G9E2-F1
#
_cell.length_a   1.000
_cell.length_b   1.000
_cell.length_c   1.000
_cell.angle_alpha   90.00
_cell.angle_beta   90.00
_cell.angle_gamma   90.00
#
_symmetry.space_group_name_H-M   'P 1'
#
loop_
_entity.id
_entity.type
_entity.pdbx_description
1 polymer ?
#
loop_
_entity_poly.entity_id
_entity_poly.type
_entity_poly.pdbx_seq_one_letter_code
_entity_poly.pdbx_strand_id
1 'polypeptide(L)'
;MGDENRNELHLNLLVRDIRNVHRYYHLRSVEIPVQFSNGRVVYEFIETLLLLRNLLITNLSLLYHGTVTSSQRLKEGSTTVTTPRDDYP
;
A
#
# COMPACT_ATOMS: atom_id res chain seq x y z
N MET A 1 6.15 -35.56 -19.75
CA MET A 1 6.23 -34.12 -20.09
C MET A 1 6.62 -33.44 -18.79
N GLY A 2 7.87 -32.97 -18.67
CA GLY A 2 8.46 -32.58 -17.40
C GLY A 2 7.90 -31.25 -16.89
N ASP A 3 7.48 -31.23 -15.62
CA ASP A 3 7.31 -29.99 -14.87
C ASP A 3 8.70 -29.41 -14.62
N GLU A 4 9.14 -28.53 -15.52
CA GLU A 4 10.26 -27.64 -15.24
C GLU A 4 9.86 -26.75 -14.06
N ASN A 5 10.64 -26.82 -12.98
CA ASN A 5 10.56 -25.92 -11.83
C ASN A 5 10.76 -24.47 -12.32
N ARG A 6 9.69 -23.82 -12.78
CA ARG A 6 9.70 -22.42 -13.17
C ARG A 6 9.72 -21.58 -11.91
N ASN A 7 10.80 -20.85 -11.72
CA ASN A 7 11.02 -19.98 -10.56
C ASN A 7 10.21 -18.71 -10.72
N GLU A 8 8.89 -18.81 -10.65
CA GLU A 8 8.00 -17.69 -10.88
C GLU A 8 7.67 -16.95 -9.58
N LEU A 9 7.93 -15.65 -9.55
CA LEU A 9 7.53 -14.77 -8.45
C LEU A 9 6.20 -14.12 -8.78
N HIS A 10 5.22 -14.32 -7.90
CA HIS A 10 3.91 -13.68 -8.01
C HIS A 10 3.81 -12.48 -7.08
N LEU A 11 3.70 -11.29 -7.66
CA LEU A 11 3.38 -10.07 -6.94
C LEU A 11 1.86 -9.93 -6.83
N ASN A 12 1.38 -9.99 -5.58
CA ASN A 12 -0.03 -9.84 -5.27
C ASN A 12 -0.26 -8.74 -4.23
N LEU A 13 -1.34 -7.99 -4.43
CA LEU A 13 -1.75 -6.84 -3.63
C LEU A 13 -3.06 -7.16 -2.91
N LEU A 14 -3.09 -6.96 -1.59
CA LEU A 14 -4.32 -7.03 -0.82
C LEU A 14 -4.77 -5.59 -0.50
N VAL A 15 -5.90 -5.17 -1.07
CA VAL A 15 -6.46 -3.82 -0.87
C VAL A 15 -7.83 -3.93 -0.25
N ARG A 16 -8.14 -3.01 0.66
CA ARG A 16 -9.47 -2.86 1.23
C ARG A 16 -10.26 -1.86 0.39
N ASP A 17 -11.39 -2.29 -0.16
CA ASP A 17 -12.23 -1.42 -0.99
C ASP A 17 -13.05 -0.42 -0.14
N ILE A 18 -13.78 0.48 -0.82
CA ILE A 18 -14.65 1.47 -0.18
C ILE A 18 -15.78 0.86 0.68
N ARG A 19 -16.06 -0.44 0.51
CA ARG A 19 -17.05 -1.21 1.29
C ARG A 19 -16.39 -1.98 2.43
N ASN A 20 -15.13 -1.70 2.75
CA ASN A 20 -14.35 -2.35 3.79
C ASN A 20 -14.11 -3.85 3.53
N VAL A 21 -14.20 -4.29 2.26
CA VAL A 21 -13.96 -5.68 1.86
C VAL A 21 -12.51 -5.82 1.40
N HIS A 22 -11.81 -6.81 1.95
CA HIS A 22 -10.46 -7.17 1.52
C HIS A 22 -10.50 -7.88 0.17
N ARG A 23 -9.86 -7.28 -0.83
CA ARG A 23 -9.76 -7.81 -2.20
C ARG A 23 -8.31 -8.12 -2.53
N TYR A 24 -8.10 -9.29 -3.09
CA TYR A 24 -6.81 -9.76 -3.54
C TYR A 24 -6.69 -9.53 -5.05
N TYR A 25 -5.67 -8.79 -5.45
CA TYR A 25 -5.37 -8.50 -6.85
C TYR A 25 -4.02 -9.09 -7.22
N HIS A 26 -4.01 -9.84 -8.31
CA HIS A 26 -2.77 -10.23 -8.96
C HIS A 26 -2.24 -9.05 -9.78
N LEU A 27 -1.01 -8.62 -9.51
CA LEU A 27 -0.39 -7.51 -10.26
C LEU A 27 0.48 -8.04 -11.39
N ARG A 28 1.38 -8.97 -11.07
CA ARG A 28 2.38 -9.45 -12.01
C ARG A 28 2.93 -10.79 -11.57
N SER A 29 3.18 -11.65 -12.55
CA SER A 29 4.06 -12.81 -12.40
C SER A 29 5.32 -12.54 -13.21
N VAL A 30 6.48 -12.86 -12.64
CA VAL A 30 7.75 -12.74 -13.34
C VAL A 30 8.57 -13.98 -13.07
N GLU A 31 9.05 -14.60 -14.15
CA GLU A 31 10.06 -15.64 -14.03
C GLU A 31 11.34 -14.99 -13.52
N ILE A 32 11.85 -15.48 -12.40
CA ILE A 32 13.12 -15.01 -11.87
C ILE A 32 14.22 -15.88 -12.49
N PRO A 33 15.12 -15.31 -13.30
CA PRO A 33 16.24 -16.05 -13.87
C PRO A 33 17.33 -16.23 -12.82
N VAL A 34 17.02 -16.85 -11.67
CA VAL A 34 18.03 -17.20 -10.67
C VAL A 34 18.57 -18.57 -11.03
N GLN A 35 19.85 -18.62 -11.39
CA GLN A 35 20.57 -19.88 -11.36
C GLN A 35 20.78 -20.25 -9.89
N PHE A 36 20.15 -21.34 -9.45
CA PHE A 36 20.29 -21.89 -8.09
C PHE A 36 21.69 -22.51 -7.89
N SER A 37 22.75 -21.71 -7.97
CA SER A 37 24.12 -22.19 -7.74
C SER A 37 24.52 -22.12 -6.27
N ASN A 38 23.90 -21.20 -5.49
CA ASN A 38 24.17 -21.01 -4.07
C ASN A 38 22.88 -20.67 -3.29
N GLY A 39 22.46 -21.58 -2.42
CA GLY A 39 21.25 -21.43 -1.62
C GLY A 39 21.22 -20.19 -0.71
N ARG A 40 22.39 -19.71 -0.25
CA ARG A 40 22.48 -18.47 0.55
C ARG A 40 22.14 -17.23 -0.27
N VAL A 41 22.66 -17.14 -1.49
CA VAL A 41 22.38 -16.01 -2.39
C VAL A 41 20.90 -15.97 -2.76
N VAL A 42 20.31 -17.13 -2.98
CA VAL A 42 18.87 -17.27 -3.26
C VAL A 42 18.03 -16.84 -2.07
N TYR A 43 18.41 -17.25 -0.86
CA TYR A 43 17.74 -16.83 0.37
C TYR A 43 17.78 -15.31 0.55
N GLU A 44 18.97 -14.71 0.47
CA GLU A 44 19.15 -13.25 0.62
C GLU A 44 18.39 -12.46 -0.46
N PHE A 45 18.30 -13.01 -1.68
CA PHE A 45 17.51 -12.43 -2.76
C PHE A 45 16.00 -12.46 -2.46
N ILE A 46 15.46 -13.60 -2.01
CA ILE A 46 14.04 -13.72 -1.63
C ILE A 46 13.72 -12.80 -0.46
N GLU A 47 14.58 -12.74 0.56
CA GLU A 47 14.42 -11.86 1.72
C GLU A 47 14.36 -10.39 1.29
N THR A 48 15.25 -9.99 0.38
CA THR A 48 15.26 -8.63 -0.19
C THR A 48 13.97 -8.31 -0.94
N LEU A 49 13.43 -9.24 -1.73
CA LEU A 49 12.16 -9.07 -2.44
C LEU A 49 10.97 -8.93 -1.48
N LEU A 50 10.95 -9.71 -0.40
CA LEU A 50 9.91 -9.62 0.63
C LEU A 50 9.97 -8.27 1.36
N LEU A 51 11.18 -7.77 1.66
CA LEU A 51 11.37 -6.45 2.25
C LEU A 51 10.88 -5.34 1.33
N LEU A 52 11.25 -5.38 0.04
CA LEU A 52 10.77 -4.46 -0.99
C LEU A 52 9.24 -4.46 -1.10
N ARG A 53 8.61 -5.64 -1.10
CA ARG A 53 7.15 -5.77 -1.11
C ARG A 53 6.51 -5.07 0.10
N ASN A 54 7.06 -5.27 1.30
CA ASN A 54 6.54 -4.67 2.52
C ASN A 54 6.67 -3.14 2.53
N LEU A 55 7.80 -2.62 2.02
CA LEU A 55 8.02 -1.18 1.82
C LEU A 55 6.98 -0.58 0.86
N LEU A 56 6.76 -1.22 -0.29
CA LEU A 56 5.78 -0.75 -1.27
C LEU A 56 4.35 -0.74 -0.71
N ILE A 57 3.93 -1.82 -0.04
CA ILE A 57 2.60 -1.91 0.57
C ILE A 57 2.41 -0.83 1.65
N THR A 58 3.42 -0.63 2.50
CA THR A 58 3.37 0.38 3.58
C THR A 58 3.30 1.78 3.01
N ASN A 59 4.17 2.12 2.06
CA ASN A 59 4.19 3.44 1.42
C ASN A 59 2.87 3.73 0.69
N LEU A 60 2.32 2.74 -0.03
CA LEU A 60 1.03 2.88 -0.69
C LEU A 60 -0.09 3.11 0.32
N SER A 61 -0.09 2.36 1.43
CA SER A 61 -1.07 2.53 2.52
C SER A 61 -0.99 3.92 3.15
N LEU A 62 0.23 4.41 3.42
CA LEU A 62 0.44 5.77 3.94
C LEU A 62 -0.05 6.84 2.98
N LEU A 63 0.21 6.70 1.67
CA LEU A 63 -0.28 7.64 0.66
C LEU A 63 -1.82 7.65 0.59
N TYR A 64 -2.45 6.47 0.61
CA TYR A 64 -3.91 6.35 0.62
C TYR A 64 -4.55 6.94 1.88
N HIS A 65 -3.97 6.71 3.07
CA HIS A 65 -4.55 7.19 4.33
C HIS A 65 -4.18 8.64 4.68
N GLY A 66 -3.01 9.14 4.25
CA GLY A 66 -2.59 10.52 4.46
C GLY A 66 -3.38 11.54 3.62
N THR A 67 -3.81 11.16 2.42
CA THR A 67 -4.62 12.02 1.55
C THR A 67 -6.06 12.18 2.05
N VAL A 68 -6.66 11.12 2.60
CA VAL A 68 -8.01 11.14 3.18
C VAL A 68 -8.09 12.10 4.38
N THR A 69 -7.08 12.11 5.24
CA THR A 69 -7.06 12.99 6.43
C THR A 69 -6.86 14.47 6.09
N SER A 70 -6.08 14.80 5.05
CA SER A 70 -5.91 16.18 4.59
C SER A 70 -7.19 16.76 3.96
N SER A 71 -7.93 15.96 3.18
CA SER A 71 -9.18 16.39 2.53
C SER A 71 -10.32 16.66 3.52
N GLN A 72 -10.31 16.01 4.68
CA GLN A 72 -11.41 16.14 5.65
C GLN A 72 -11.30 17.42 6.49
N ARG A 73 -10.07 17.86 6.82
CA ARG A 73 -9.82 19.07 7.62
C ARG A 73 -10.13 20.38 6.88
N LEU A 74 -10.17 20.35 5.54
CA LEU A 74 -10.50 21.53 4.72
C LEU A 74 -12.02 21.74 4.55
N LYS A 75 -12.86 20.78 4.99
CA LYS A 75 -14.30 20.81 4.77
C LYS A 75 -15.11 21.23 6.00
N GLU A 76 -14.46 21.33 7.16
CA GLU A 76 -15.05 21.93 8.36
C GLU A 76 -14.84 23.44 8.25
N GLY A 77 -15.85 24.10 7.71
CA GLY A 77 -15.85 25.52 7.38
C GLY A 77 -15.33 26.38 8.53
N SER A 78 -14.44 27.30 8.17
CA SER A 78 -14.17 28.50 8.95
C SER A 78 -15.49 29.24 9.16
N THR A 79 -16.15 29.01 10.28
CA THR A 79 -17.19 29.88 10.82
C THR A 79 -16.49 30.83 11.79
N THR A 80 -16.01 31.95 11.27
CA THR A 80 -15.65 33.08 12.12
C THR A 80 -16.91 33.54 12.86
N VAL A 81 -16.90 33.31 14.18
CA VAL A 81 -17.93 33.75 15.12
C VAL A 81 -18.00 35.27 15.06
N THR A 82 -19.08 35.82 14.49
CA THR A 82 -19.40 37.25 14.61
C THR A 82 -20.00 37.50 15.99
N THR A 83 -19.33 38.31 16.80
CA THR A 83 -19.84 38.74 18.12
C THR A 83 -21.08 39.61 17.94
N PRO A 84 -22.20 39.34 18.66
CA PRO A 84 -23.32 40.27 18.70
C PRO A 84 -22.90 41.55 19.42
N ARG A 85 -23.16 42.71 18.82
CA ARG A 85 -23.28 43.96 19.57
C ARG A 85 -24.61 43.88 20.30
N ASP A 86 -24.59 44.05 21.62
CA ASP A 86 -25.82 44.34 22.36
C ASP A 86 -25.61 45.62 23.16
N ASP A 87 -26.47 46.59 22.85
CA ASP A 87 -26.52 47.92 23.40
C ASP A 87 -27.02 47.88 24.85
N TYR A 88 -26.41 48.72 25.69
CA TYR A 88 -26.65 48.82 27.12
C TYR A 88 -27.92 49.65 27.42
N PRO A 89 -28.79 49.27 28.37
CA PRO A 89 -29.86 50.14 28.86
C PRO A 89 -29.37 51.21 29.84
#